data_AF-A0A9E5BM75-F1
#
_entry.id   AF-A0A9E5BM75-F1
#
_cell.length_a   1.000
_cell.length_b   1.000
_cell.length_c   1.000
_cell.angle_alpha   90.00
_cell.angle_beta   90.00
_cell.angle_gamma   90.00
#
_symmetry.space_group_name_H-M   'P 1'
#
loop_
_entity.id
_entity.type
_entity.pdbx_description
1 polymer ?
#
loop_
_entity_poly.entity_id
_entity_poly.type
_entity_poly.pdbx_seq_one_letter_code
_entity_poly.pdbx_strand_id
1 'polypeptide(L)'
;MRIMIVTDAWEPQVNGVVRTLKQTTYELQKMGHQVEMITPTEFKTIPCPTYPDISLSILPGKGVAKRMKAFSPDAIHIATEGPLGLAARSYALRHQLPFSTAYHTRFPEYVYARARIPLAWTYRFLKWFHGPSMAVMAPTQVVKDDLEKYGFDNVVIWSRGVDLEIFKAQSSKALNSAHPIFLYVGRVAVEKNINAFLEIDLPGSKWVVGDGPALKEMKEKYPLV
;
A
#
# COMPACT_ATOMS: atom_id res chain seq x y z
N MET A 1 13.36 20.73 -6.06
CA MET A 1 12.69 20.71 -4.74
C MET A 1 13.20 19.53 -3.93
N ARG A 2 13.19 19.66 -2.61
CA ARG A 2 13.45 18.61 -1.62
C ARG A 2 12.12 18.00 -1.16
N ILE A 3 11.91 16.72 -1.43
CA ILE A 3 10.67 16.00 -1.13
C ILE A 3 10.97 14.94 -0.09
N MET A 4 10.26 14.99 1.04
CA MET A 4 10.36 13.96 2.10
C MET A 4 9.16 13.03 2.02
N ILE A 5 9.41 11.72 1.89
CA ILE A 5 8.38 10.69 1.94
C ILE A 5 8.53 9.91 3.25
N VAL A 6 7.46 9.79 4.02
CA VAL A 6 7.46 9.06 5.30
C VAL A 6 6.55 7.85 5.19
N THR A 7 7.07 6.66 5.53
CA THR A 7 6.31 5.41 5.45
C THR A 7 6.73 4.42 6.53
N ASP A 8 5.77 3.70 7.08
CA ASP A 8 5.94 2.54 7.95
C ASP A 8 5.99 1.23 7.15
N ALA A 9 5.57 1.25 5.88
CA ALA A 9 5.66 0.12 4.97
C ALA A 9 6.92 0.26 4.13
N TRP A 10 7.94 -0.55 4.44
CA TRP A 10 9.22 -0.55 3.71
C TRP A 10 9.86 -1.94 3.65
N GLU A 11 10.96 -2.04 2.91
CA GLU A 11 11.74 -3.26 2.78
C GLU A 11 12.15 -3.83 4.15
N PRO A 12 12.22 -5.18 4.30
CA PRO A 12 12.13 -6.22 3.26
C PRO A 12 10.71 -6.63 2.85
N GLN A 13 9.67 -5.92 3.30
CA GLN A 13 8.28 -6.27 3.00
C GLN A 13 7.97 -6.17 1.49
N VAL A 14 7.47 -7.26 0.89
CA VAL A 14 7.03 -7.27 -0.52
C VAL A 14 5.54 -6.97 -0.59
N ASN A 15 5.18 -5.72 -0.87
CA ASN A 15 3.79 -5.32 -1.08
C ASN A 15 3.63 -4.17 -2.09
N GLY A 16 2.38 -3.86 -2.43
CA GLY A 16 2.04 -2.80 -3.39
C GLY A 16 2.42 -1.39 -2.94
N VAL A 17 2.45 -1.12 -1.63
CA VAL A 17 2.85 0.19 -1.09
C VAL A 17 4.33 0.43 -1.31
N VAL A 18 5.17 -0.52 -0.90
CA VAL A 18 6.62 -0.44 -1.11
C VAL A 18 6.95 -0.25 -2.59
N ARG A 19 6.31 -1.02 -3.48
CA ARG A 19 6.52 -0.87 -4.94
C ARG A 19 6.08 0.51 -5.46
N THR A 20 4.92 1.01 -4.99
CA THR A 20 4.42 2.34 -5.39
C THR A 20 5.39 3.43 -4.97
N LEU A 21 5.86 3.39 -3.72
CA LEU A 21 6.79 4.40 -3.19
C LEU A 21 8.17 4.33 -3.86
N LYS A 22 8.70 3.12 -4.12
CA LYS A 22 9.97 2.97 -4.87
C LYS A 22 9.87 3.60 -6.26
N GLN A 23 8.80 3.29 -7.01
CA GLN A 23 8.62 3.87 -8.35
C GLN A 23 8.41 5.39 -8.28
N THR A 24 7.64 5.87 -7.30
CA THR A 24 7.40 7.30 -7.11
C THR A 24 8.71 8.04 -6.83
N THR A 25 9.53 7.52 -5.93
CA THR A 25 10.86 8.08 -5.63
C THR A 25 11.75 8.10 -6.88
N TYR A 26 11.78 7.01 -7.63
CA TYR A 26 12.56 6.91 -8.87
C TYR A 26 12.14 7.95 -9.91
N GLU A 27 10.84 8.08 -10.20
CA GLU A 27 10.36 9.05 -11.19
C GLU A 27 10.58 10.50 -10.71
N LEU A 28 10.35 10.81 -9.43
CA LEU A 28 10.62 12.14 -8.88
C LEU A 28 12.10 12.51 -8.98
N GLN A 29 13.01 11.58 -8.71
CA GLN A 29 14.45 11.80 -8.88
C GLN A 29 14.81 12.02 -10.34
N LYS A 30 14.22 11.24 -11.27
CA LYS A 30 14.40 11.42 -12.72
C LYS A 30 13.88 12.78 -13.21
N MET A 31 12.85 13.32 -12.57
CA MET A 31 12.35 14.68 -12.80
C MET A 31 13.23 15.78 -12.17
N GLY A 32 14.36 15.42 -11.52
CA GLY A 32 15.33 16.37 -10.95
C GLY A 32 15.03 16.80 -9.51
N HIS A 33 14.12 16.12 -8.81
CA HIS A 33 13.86 16.38 -7.39
C HIS A 33 14.85 15.64 -6.50
N GLN A 34 15.19 16.24 -5.36
CA GLN A 34 15.90 15.55 -4.29
C GLN A 34 14.87 14.87 -3.41
N VAL A 35 14.89 13.54 -3.33
CA VAL A 35 13.92 12.76 -2.56
C VAL A 35 14.63 12.00 -1.46
N GLU A 36 14.21 12.23 -0.22
CA GLU A 36 14.60 11.41 0.92
C GLU A 36 13.39 10.69 1.49
N MET A 37 13.63 9.49 2.03
CA MET A 37 12.62 8.70 2.70
C MET A 37 12.96 8.58 4.18
N ILE A 38 11.93 8.61 5.03
CA ILE A 38 12.01 8.15 6.43
C ILE A 38 11.25 6.84 6.50
N THR A 39 11.97 5.78 6.85
CA THR A 39 11.44 4.41 6.84
C THR A 39 11.78 3.69 8.15
N PRO A 40 11.15 2.53 8.46
CA PRO A 40 11.39 1.84 9.72
C PRO A 40 12.81 1.33 9.91
N THR A 41 13.60 1.18 8.83
CA THR A 41 14.98 0.65 8.86
C THR A 41 15.93 1.54 9.66
N GLU A 42 15.61 2.82 9.82
CA GLU A 42 16.38 3.78 10.61
C GLU A 42 16.02 3.73 12.12
N PHE A 43 15.04 2.91 12.52
CA PHE A 43 14.48 2.91 13.87
C PHE A 43 14.45 1.52 14.49
N LYS A 44 14.39 1.46 15.82
CA LYS A 44 14.03 0.23 16.53
C LYS A 44 12.57 -0.07 16.24
N THR A 45 12.26 -1.31 15.87
CA THR A 45 10.90 -1.73 15.51
C THR A 45 10.44 -2.91 16.35
N ILE A 46 9.14 -2.99 16.59
CA ILE A 46 8.47 -4.22 17.06
C ILE A 46 7.52 -4.73 15.98
N PRO A 47 7.31 -6.05 15.86
CA PRO A 47 6.28 -6.59 15.00
C PRO A 47 4.89 -6.10 15.46
N CYS A 48 4.04 -5.74 14.50
CA CYS A 48 2.66 -5.37 14.80
C CYS A 48 1.91 -6.57 15.42
N PRO A 49 1.15 -6.38 16.52
CA PRO A 49 0.31 -7.44 17.07
C PRO A 49 -0.63 -8.00 15.99
N THR A 50 -0.71 -9.32 15.88
CA THR A 50 -1.49 -10.06 14.85
C THR A 50 -1.00 -9.93 13.40
N TYR A 51 0.04 -9.13 13.13
CA TYR A 51 0.63 -9.01 11.80
C TYR A 51 2.14 -8.71 11.85
N PRO A 52 2.98 -9.73 12.14
CA PRO A 52 4.40 -9.52 12.38
C PRO A 52 5.18 -8.94 11.19
N ASP A 53 4.64 -9.09 9.98
CA ASP A 53 5.22 -8.54 8.74
C ASP A 53 5.19 -7.00 8.67
N ILE A 54 4.43 -6.33 9.55
CA ILE A 54 4.49 -4.87 9.71
C ILE A 54 5.42 -4.52 10.86
N SER A 55 6.49 -3.79 10.54
CA SER A 55 7.44 -3.26 11.51
C SER A 55 6.97 -1.90 12.04
N LEU A 56 6.57 -1.85 13.31
CA LEU A 56 6.16 -0.62 13.97
C LEU A 56 7.36 0.04 14.65
N SER A 57 7.75 1.23 14.19
CA SER A 57 8.83 2.00 14.81
C SER A 57 8.48 2.45 16.23
N ILE A 58 9.38 2.21 17.18
CA ILE A 58 9.22 2.54 18.59
C ILE A 58 9.66 3.98 18.83
N LEU A 59 8.76 4.81 19.37
CA LEU A 59 9.01 6.20 19.75
C LEU A 59 9.80 7.02 18.70
N PRO A 60 9.37 7.03 17.41
CA PRO A 60 10.20 7.58 16.33
C PRO A 60 10.31 9.11 16.33
N GLY A 61 9.54 9.81 17.17
CA GLY A 61 9.36 11.27 17.12
C GLY A 61 10.65 12.10 17.09
N LYS A 62 11.65 11.75 17.91
CA LYS A 62 12.94 12.47 17.92
C LYS A 62 13.74 12.25 16.64
N GLY A 63 13.77 11.02 16.14
CA GLY A 63 14.49 10.69 14.90
C GLY A 63 13.84 11.33 13.68
N VAL A 64 12.50 11.24 13.59
CA VAL A 64 11.73 11.90 12.52
C VAL A 64 11.97 13.41 12.52
N ALA A 65 11.87 14.06 13.69
CA ALA A 65 12.13 15.51 13.80
C ALA A 65 13.56 15.90 13.39
N LYS A 66 14.56 15.09 13.77
CA LYS A 66 15.96 15.30 13.38
C LYS A 66 16.14 15.21 11.86
N ARG A 67 15.56 14.17 11.23
CA ARG A 67 15.66 13.94 9.78
C ARG A 67 14.93 15.04 9.00
N MET A 68 13.70 15.39 9.39
CA MET A 68 12.93 16.47 8.74
C MET A 68 13.64 17.82 8.87
N LYS A 69 14.21 18.15 10.04
CA LYS A 69 14.97 19.39 10.22
C LYS A 69 16.25 19.41 9.36
N ALA A 70 17.01 18.31 9.37
CA ALA A 70 18.27 18.22 8.62
C ALA A 70 18.05 18.33 7.11
N PHE A 71 17.04 17.64 6.59
CA PHE A 71 16.72 17.69 5.16
C PHE A 71 16.03 18.99 4.75
N SER A 72 15.23 19.58 5.65
CA SER A 72 14.43 20.80 5.43
C SER A 72 13.55 20.69 4.16
N PRO A 73 12.60 19.74 4.10
CA PRO A 73 11.83 19.48 2.88
C PRO A 73 10.98 20.68 2.46
N ASP A 74 10.88 20.88 1.14
CA ASP A 74 9.94 21.81 0.52
C ASP A 74 8.53 21.19 0.42
N ALA A 75 8.44 19.85 0.36
CA ALA A 75 7.20 19.10 0.35
C ALA A 75 7.30 17.81 1.18
N ILE A 76 6.21 17.46 1.87
CA ILE A 76 6.12 16.26 2.71
C ILE A 76 4.97 15.39 2.23
N HIS A 77 5.23 14.10 2.06
CA HIS A 77 4.22 13.09 1.80
C HIS A 77 4.25 12.01 2.90
N ILE A 78 3.13 11.82 3.59
CA ILE A 78 2.98 10.81 4.64
C ILE A 78 2.17 9.64 4.08
N ALA A 79 2.85 8.55 3.74
CA ALA A 79 2.27 7.44 2.99
C ALA A 79 1.49 6.42 3.86
N THR A 80 1.69 6.44 5.18
CA THR A 80 1.09 5.47 6.10
C THR A 80 0.65 6.10 7.41
N GLU A 81 -0.33 5.50 8.07
CA GLU A 81 -0.96 5.97 9.31
C GLU A 81 -0.32 5.39 10.58
N GLY A 82 0.85 4.75 10.45
CA GLY A 82 1.59 4.12 11.55
C GLY A 82 2.42 5.09 12.40
N PRO A 83 3.29 4.58 13.29
CA PRO A 83 4.09 5.40 14.20
C PRO A 83 4.94 6.48 13.52
N LEU A 84 5.56 6.18 12.37
CA LEU A 84 6.31 7.17 11.60
C LEU A 84 5.39 8.22 11.01
N GLY A 85 4.26 7.81 10.45
CA GLY A 85 3.25 8.73 9.95
C GLY A 85 2.71 9.69 11.01
N LEU A 86 2.39 9.17 12.20
CA LEU A 86 1.95 9.96 13.35
C LEU A 86 3.01 10.97 13.80
N ALA A 87 4.28 10.54 13.85
CA ALA A 87 5.40 11.40 14.21
C ALA A 87 5.62 12.52 13.18
N ALA A 88 5.59 12.20 11.89
CA ALA A 88 5.74 13.17 10.81
C ALA A 88 4.58 14.16 10.76
N ARG A 89 3.34 13.68 10.92
CA ARG A 89 2.15 14.54 11.03
C ARG A 89 2.27 15.50 12.21
N SER A 90 2.64 15.00 13.39
CA SER A 90 2.85 15.83 14.58
C SER A 90 3.95 16.88 14.39
N TYR A 91 5.03 16.54 13.70
CA TYR A 91 6.09 17.50 13.36
C TYR A 91 5.58 18.56 12.38
N ALA A 92 4.96 18.15 11.27
CA ALA A 92 4.45 19.05 10.24
C ALA A 92 3.44 20.06 10.80
N LEU A 93 2.50 19.61 11.64
CA LEU A 93 1.53 20.49 12.29
C LEU A 93 2.17 21.51 13.23
N ARG A 94 3.12 21.08 14.07
CA ARG A 94 3.82 21.99 15.01
C ARG A 94 4.65 23.06 14.30
N HIS A 95 5.15 22.74 13.11
CA HIS A 95 5.97 23.64 12.30
C HIS A 95 5.22 24.30 11.14
N GLN A 96 3.89 24.13 11.07
CA GLN A 96 3.03 24.68 10.02
C GLN A 96 3.50 24.33 8.59
N LEU A 97 4.06 23.13 8.43
CA LEU A 97 4.53 22.64 7.14
C LEU A 97 3.37 21.96 6.40
N PRO A 98 3.11 22.29 5.12
CA PRO A 98 2.11 21.59 4.33
C PRO A 98 2.56 20.16 4.04
N PHE A 99 1.61 19.23 4.09
CA PHE A 99 1.87 17.82 3.78
C PHE A 99 0.67 17.19 3.08
N SER A 100 0.94 16.17 2.28
CA SER A 100 -0.10 15.26 1.75
C SER A 100 -0.07 13.93 2.49
N THR A 101 -1.16 13.18 2.40
CA THR A 101 -1.27 11.82 2.93
C THR A 101 -1.74 10.86 1.84
N ALA A 102 -1.55 9.55 2.02
CA ALA A 102 -2.11 8.55 1.12
C ALA A 102 -2.93 7.50 1.88
N TYR A 103 -3.97 6.99 1.22
CA TYR A 103 -4.78 5.88 1.70
C TYR A 103 -4.57 4.66 0.80
N HIS A 104 -3.69 3.76 1.21
CA HIS A 104 -3.27 2.63 0.38
C HIS A 104 -4.00 1.32 0.65
N THR A 105 -4.52 1.16 1.87
CA THR A 105 -5.12 -0.08 2.37
C THR A 105 -6.43 0.25 3.05
N ARG A 106 -7.43 -0.61 2.85
CA ARG A 106 -8.71 -0.59 3.57
C ARG A 106 -8.54 -1.01 5.04
N PHE A 107 -7.80 -0.18 5.79
CA PHE A 107 -7.43 -0.45 7.18
C PHE A 107 -8.65 -0.60 8.10
N PRO A 108 -9.71 0.23 8.01
CA PRO A 108 -10.93 0.07 8.81
C PRO A 108 -11.56 -1.31 8.67
N GLU A 109 -11.73 -1.79 7.45
CA GLU A 109 -12.32 -3.09 7.12
C GLU A 109 -11.43 -4.23 7.57
N TYR A 110 -10.12 -4.07 7.41
CA TYR A 110 -9.15 -5.04 7.89
C TYR A 110 -9.19 -5.20 9.42
N VAL A 111 -9.25 -4.09 10.15
CA VAL A 111 -9.35 -4.09 11.62
C VAL A 111 -10.70 -4.66 12.06
N TYR A 112 -11.80 -4.31 11.39
CA TYR A 112 -13.12 -4.86 11.67
C TYR A 112 -13.15 -6.38 11.47
N ALA A 113 -12.61 -6.90 10.36
CA ALA A 113 -12.60 -8.33 10.07
C ALA A 113 -11.86 -9.15 11.16
N ARG A 114 -10.83 -8.57 11.79
CA ARG A 114 -9.97 -9.27 12.76
C ARG A 114 -10.37 -9.07 14.23
N ALA A 115 -10.61 -7.82 14.61
CA ALA A 115 -10.84 -7.44 16.00
C ALA A 115 -12.29 -6.97 16.25
N ARG A 116 -13.14 -6.97 15.23
CA ARG A 116 -14.55 -6.53 15.29
C ARG A 116 -14.73 -5.11 15.82
N ILE A 117 -13.68 -4.27 15.72
CA ILE A 117 -13.76 -2.85 16.08
C ILE A 117 -14.67 -2.15 15.06
N PRO A 118 -15.71 -1.41 15.50
CA PRO A 118 -16.65 -0.76 14.60
C PRO A 118 -15.98 0.14 13.56
N LEU A 119 -16.41 0.02 12.30
CA LEU A 119 -15.89 0.84 11.19
C LEU A 119 -15.97 2.34 11.48
N ALA A 120 -17.04 2.80 12.12
CA ALA A 120 -17.21 4.20 12.48
C ALA A 120 -16.03 4.73 13.33
N TRP A 121 -15.45 3.91 14.20
CA TRP A 121 -14.35 4.34 15.08
C TRP A 121 -13.03 4.41 14.31
N THR A 122 -12.75 3.43 13.46
CA THR A 122 -11.53 3.40 12.65
C THR A 122 -11.56 4.46 11.56
N TYR A 123 -12.70 4.72 10.92
CA TYR A 123 -12.86 5.85 10.01
C TYR A 123 -12.77 7.19 10.72
N ARG A 124 -13.29 7.32 11.95
CA ARG A 124 -13.10 8.56 12.74
C ARG A 124 -11.63 8.83 13.03
N PHE A 125 -10.85 7.79 13.35
CA PHE A 125 -9.40 7.92 13.51
C PHE A 125 -8.73 8.36 12.21
N LEU A 126 -9.06 7.74 11.09
CA LEU A 126 -8.48 8.11 9.80
C LEU A 126 -8.84 9.54 9.40
N LYS A 127 -10.10 9.96 9.58
CA LYS A 127 -10.50 11.35 9.32
C LYS A 127 -9.71 12.35 10.17
N TRP A 128 -9.46 12.03 11.44
CA TRP A 128 -8.57 12.84 12.29
C TRP A 128 -7.11 12.86 11.77
N PHE A 129 -6.59 11.71 11.34
CA PHE A 129 -5.23 11.61 10.83
C PHE A 129 -5.03 12.42 9.55
N HIS A 130 -5.90 12.19 8.57
CA HIS A 130 -5.81 12.76 7.22
C HIS A 130 -6.31 14.21 7.13
N GLY A 131 -7.27 14.61 7.98
CA GLY A 131 -7.97 15.89 7.87
C GLY A 131 -7.09 17.13 7.72
N PRO A 132 -5.97 17.28 8.45
CA PRO A 132 -5.10 18.45 8.31
C PRO A 132 -4.20 18.44 7.07
N SER A 133 -4.19 17.37 6.27
CA SER A 133 -3.36 17.31 5.07
C SER A 133 -3.93 18.20 3.95
N MET A 134 -3.09 18.63 3.03
CA MET A 134 -3.54 19.40 1.85
C MET A 134 -4.31 18.52 0.86
N ALA A 135 -3.98 17.22 0.82
CA ALA A 135 -4.62 16.25 -0.04
C ALA A 135 -4.50 14.83 0.53
N VAL A 136 -5.56 14.05 0.40
CA VAL A 136 -5.60 12.62 0.70
C VAL A 136 -5.59 11.86 -0.60
N MET A 137 -4.49 11.18 -0.89
CA MET A 137 -4.28 10.48 -2.15
C MET A 137 -4.92 9.09 -2.13
N ALA A 138 -5.89 8.87 -3.02
CA ALA A 138 -6.59 7.60 -3.19
C ALA A 138 -6.24 6.92 -4.53
N PRO A 139 -6.10 5.59 -4.58
CA PRO A 139 -5.60 4.88 -5.76
C PRO A 139 -6.62 4.74 -6.90
N THR A 140 -7.91 4.82 -6.61
CA THR A 140 -9.00 4.61 -7.58
C THR A 140 -10.19 5.51 -7.27
N GLN A 141 -11.05 5.75 -8.27
CA GLN A 141 -12.28 6.51 -8.08
C GLN A 141 -13.19 5.88 -7.03
N VAL A 142 -13.32 4.55 -7.02
CA VAL A 142 -14.12 3.82 -6.03
C VAL A 142 -13.65 4.10 -4.60
N VAL A 143 -12.33 4.09 -4.35
CA VAL A 143 -11.79 4.38 -3.01
C VAL A 143 -12.00 5.84 -2.65
N LYS A 144 -11.87 6.76 -3.61
CA LYS A 144 -12.17 8.17 -3.39
C LYS A 144 -13.63 8.37 -2.98
N ASP A 145 -14.57 7.82 -3.75
CA ASP A 145 -16.00 7.94 -3.47
C ASP A 145 -16.36 7.34 -2.11
N ASP A 146 -15.74 6.21 -1.75
CA ASP A 146 -15.92 5.60 -0.42
C ASP A 146 -15.41 6.51 0.71
N LEU A 147 -14.23 7.10 0.57
CA LEU A 147 -13.70 8.05 1.58
C LEU A 147 -14.58 9.30 1.68
N GLU A 148 -15.07 9.83 0.58
CA GLU A 148 -15.98 10.99 0.57
C GLU A 148 -17.30 10.69 1.29
N LYS A 149 -17.85 9.47 1.17
CA LYS A 149 -19.02 9.03 1.96
C LYS A 149 -18.74 9.00 3.47
N TYR A 150 -17.49 8.79 3.87
CA TYR A 150 -17.06 8.88 5.27
C TYR A 150 -16.66 10.32 5.69
N GLY A 151 -16.91 11.30 4.82
CA GLY A 151 -16.73 12.73 5.09
C GLY A 151 -15.28 13.20 5.00
N PHE A 152 -14.49 12.63 4.08
CA PHE A 152 -13.18 13.18 3.73
C PHE A 152 -13.37 14.21 2.62
N ASP A 153 -12.91 15.44 2.84
CA ASP A 153 -13.29 16.59 1.99
C ASP A 153 -12.23 16.96 0.93
N ASN A 154 -11.03 16.38 0.99
CA ASN A 154 -9.86 16.75 0.20
C ASN A 154 -9.18 15.54 -0.48
N VAL A 155 -10.00 14.59 -0.96
CA VAL A 155 -9.52 13.36 -1.58
C VAL A 155 -9.19 13.59 -3.06
N VAL A 156 -7.97 13.22 -3.45
CA VAL A 156 -7.47 13.33 -4.83
C VAL A 156 -7.07 11.97 -5.37
N ILE A 157 -7.20 11.80 -6.69
CA ILE A 157 -6.79 10.56 -7.35
C ILE A 157 -5.27 10.57 -7.53
N TRP A 158 -4.63 9.53 -7.01
CA TRP A 158 -3.24 9.18 -7.26
C TRP A 158 -3.18 7.73 -7.71
N SER A 159 -3.46 7.52 -9.00
CA SER A 159 -3.50 6.19 -9.59
C SER A 159 -2.11 5.54 -9.62
N ARG A 160 -2.08 4.22 -9.50
CA ARG A 160 -0.86 3.44 -9.70
C ARG A 160 -0.60 3.27 -11.19
N GLY A 161 0.68 3.36 -11.57
CA GLY A 161 1.13 3.06 -12.93
C GLY A 161 1.53 1.60 -13.11
N VAL A 162 1.75 1.22 -14.37
CA VAL A 162 2.39 -0.03 -14.76
C VAL A 162 3.62 0.30 -15.61
N ASP A 163 4.72 -0.41 -15.38
CA ASP A 163 5.94 -0.24 -16.17
C ASP A 163 5.75 -0.92 -17.54
N LEU A 164 5.66 -0.12 -18.59
CA LEU A 164 5.41 -0.58 -19.96
C LEU A 164 6.64 -1.21 -20.63
N GLU A 165 7.84 -1.03 -20.06
CA GLU A 165 9.04 -1.72 -20.54
C GLU A 165 9.05 -3.19 -20.09
N ILE A 166 8.48 -3.45 -18.91
CA ILE A 166 8.29 -4.79 -18.34
C ILE A 166 7.02 -5.44 -18.91
N PHE A 167 5.89 -4.74 -18.87
CA PHE A 167 4.59 -5.25 -19.30
C PHE A 167 4.26 -4.80 -20.72
N LYS A 168 4.81 -5.53 -21.69
CA LYS A 168 4.52 -5.36 -23.11
C LYS A 168 4.01 -6.65 -23.73
N ALA A 169 3.19 -6.52 -24.78
CA ALA A 169 2.76 -7.67 -25.56
C ALA A 169 4.00 -8.38 -26.14
N GLN A 170 4.06 -9.69 -25.97
CA GLN A 170 5.11 -10.54 -26.51
C GLN A 170 4.49 -11.63 -27.38
N SER A 171 5.26 -12.16 -28.33
CA SER A 171 4.86 -13.37 -29.05
C SER A 171 4.68 -14.51 -28.05
N SER A 172 3.54 -15.19 -28.13
CA SER A 172 3.25 -16.32 -27.25
C SER A 172 4.30 -17.40 -27.48
N LYS A 173 5.01 -17.80 -26.41
CA LYS A 173 5.60 -19.12 -26.37
C LYS A 173 4.43 -20.08 -26.16
N ALA A 174 4.13 -20.91 -27.15
CA ALA A 174 3.06 -21.89 -27.03
C ALA A 174 3.29 -22.73 -25.77
N LEU A 175 2.41 -22.58 -24.78
CA LEU A 175 2.37 -23.42 -23.60
C LEU A 175 1.59 -24.67 -23.99
N ASN A 176 2.12 -25.85 -23.68
CA ASN A 176 1.47 -27.12 -24.02
C ASN A 176 0.26 -27.34 -23.09
N SER A 177 -0.84 -26.63 -23.35
CA SER A 177 -2.06 -26.63 -22.54
C SER A 177 -3.29 -26.36 -23.41
N ALA A 178 -4.46 -26.76 -22.93
CA ALA A 178 -5.72 -26.48 -23.63
C ALA A 178 -6.00 -24.97 -23.68
N HIS A 179 -6.32 -24.48 -24.88
CA HIS A 179 -6.69 -23.08 -25.11
C HIS A 179 -8.22 -22.90 -25.10
N PRO A 180 -8.73 -21.71 -24.72
CA PRO A 180 -8.00 -20.56 -24.18
C PRO A 180 -7.38 -20.81 -22.79
N ILE A 181 -6.36 -20.01 -22.46
CA ILE A 181 -5.72 -20.01 -21.13
C ILE A 181 -6.34 -18.86 -20.32
N PHE A 182 -6.96 -19.19 -19.19
CA PHE A 182 -7.43 -18.21 -18.22
C PHE A 182 -6.42 -18.09 -17.09
N LEU A 183 -6.00 -16.86 -16.79
CA LEU A 183 -4.88 -16.60 -15.90
C LEU A 183 -5.32 -15.77 -14.69
N TYR A 184 -4.99 -16.26 -13.50
CA TYR A 184 -4.93 -15.47 -12.28
C TYR A 184 -3.46 -15.23 -11.91
N VAL A 185 -3.09 -13.98 -11.65
CA VAL A 185 -1.76 -13.62 -11.12
C VAL A 185 -1.92 -12.86 -9.81
N GLY A 186 -1.41 -13.42 -8.73
CA GLY A 186 -1.48 -12.78 -7.42
C GLY A 186 -1.16 -13.73 -6.27
N ARG A 187 -1.11 -13.18 -5.05
CA ARG A 187 -0.90 -13.99 -3.83
C ARG A 187 -2.01 -15.03 -3.69
N VAL A 188 -1.66 -16.27 -3.38
CA VAL A 188 -2.62 -17.36 -3.18
C VAL A 188 -3.10 -17.33 -1.73
N ALA A 189 -4.19 -16.60 -1.49
CA ALA A 189 -4.73 -16.34 -0.17
C ALA A 189 -6.26 -16.26 -0.20
N VAL A 190 -6.90 -16.58 0.92
CA VAL A 190 -8.36 -16.74 1.04
C VAL A 190 -9.10 -15.45 0.63
N GLU A 191 -8.57 -14.29 1.02
CA GLU A 191 -9.16 -12.99 0.71
C GLU A 191 -9.18 -12.65 -0.78
N LYS A 192 -8.47 -13.41 -1.62
CA LYS A 192 -8.43 -13.23 -3.08
C LYS A 192 -9.52 -13.98 -3.82
N ASN A 193 -10.31 -14.79 -3.11
CA ASN A 193 -11.45 -15.52 -3.65
C ASN A 193 -11.12 -16.34 -4.91
N ILE A 194 -9.95 -16.98 -4.94
CA ILE A 194 -9.46 -17.74 -6.10
C ILE A 194 -10.34 -18.96 -6.38
N ASN A 195 -11.01 -19.50 -5.35
CA ASN A 195 -12.00 -20.57 -5.51
C ASN A 195 -13.09 -20.19 -6.52
N ALA A 196 -13.60 -18.95 -6.46
CA ALA A 196 -14.59 -18.49 -7.41
C ALA A 196 -14.07 -18.51 -8.86
N PHE A 197 -12.79 -18.22 -9.09
CA PHE A 197 -12.19 -18.33 -10.43
C PHE A 197 -12.10 -19.80 -10.90
N LEU A 198 -11.71 -20.70 -10.00
CA LEU A 198 -11.51 -22.12 -10.33
C LEU A 198 -12.84 -22.87 -10.52
N GLU A 199 -13.90 -22.46 -9.84
CA GLU A 199 -15.24 -23.07 -9.89
C GLU A 199 -16.04 -22.66 -11.14
N ILE A 200 -15.67 -21.60 -11.86
CA ILE A 200 -16.36 -21.20 -13.11
C ILE A 200 -16.09 -22.25 -14.19
N ASP A 201 -17.13 -22.78 -14.83
CA ASP A 201 -16.98 -23.65 -15.99
C ASP A 201 -16.48 -22.85 -17.21
N LEU A 202 -15.26 -23.13 -17.67
CA LEU A 202 -14.58 -22.39 -18.74
C LEU A 202 -13.90 -23.37 -19.71
N PRO A 203 -14.00 -23.14 -21.03
CA PRO A 203 -13.36 -24.01 -22.02
C PRO A 203 -11.85 -23.78 -22.04
N GLY A 204 -11.03 -24.81 -21.86
CA GLY A 204 -9.57 -24.70 -21.93
C GLY A 204 -8.89 -24.93 -20.58
N SER A 205 -7.86 -24.15 -20.25
CA SER A 205 -7.07 -24.34 -19.03
C SER A 205 -7.08 -23.10 -18.11
N LYS A 206 -7.00 -23.34 -16.80
CA LYS A 206 -6.92 -22.29 -15.77
C LYS A 206 -5.55 -22.34 -15.13
N TRP A 207 -4.90 -21.19 -15.01
CA TRP A 207 -3.55 -21.04 -14.48
C TRP A 207 -3.57 -20.09 -13.28
N VAL A 208 -2.98 -20.52 -12.17
CA VAL A 208 -2.81 -19.69 -10.97
C VAL A 208 -1.33 -19.45 -10.75
N VAL A 209 -0.89 -18.21 -10.94
CA VAL A 209 0.51 -17.80 -10.79
C VAL A 209 0.67 -16.96 -9.52
N GLY A 210 1.39 -17.52 -8.56
CA GLY A 210 1.77 -16.85 -7.33
C GLY A 210 1.95 -17.84 -6.18
N ASP A 211 2.46 -17.34 -5.06
CA ASP A 211 2.62 -18.09 -3.83
C ASP A 211 1.70 -17.53 -2.73
N GLY A 212 1.49 -18.27 -1.66
CA GLY A 212 0.76 -17.78 -0.50
C GLY A 212 0.28 -18.87 0.45
N PRO A 213 -0.28 -18.46 1.61
CA PRO A 213 -0.64 -19.37 2.69
C PRO A 213 -1.70 -20.41 2.28
N ALA A 214 -2.55 -20.10 1.29
CA ALA A 214 -3.59 -21.02 0.83
C ALA A 214 -3.13 -21.95 -0.31
N LEU A 215 -1.88 -21.87 -0.77
CA LEU A 215 -1.40 -22.61 -1.94
C LEU A 215 -1.49 -24.13 -1.74
N LYS A 216 -1.15 -24.63 -0.56
CA LYS A 216 -1.17 -26.07 -0.26
C LYS A 216 -2.58 -26.63 -0.35
N GLU A 217 -3.52 -26.02 0.37
CA GLU A 217 -4.94 -26.39 0.35
C GLU A 217 -5.53 -26.29 -1.06
N MET A 218 -5.15 -25.23 -1.80
CA MET A 218 -5.62 -25.03 -3.17
C MET A 218 -5.13 -26.13 -4.13
N LYS A 219 -3.88 -26.58 -4.03
CA LYS A 219 -3.35 -27.70 -4.82
C LYS A 219 -4.02 -29.04 -4.48
N GLU A 220 -4.39 -29.24 -3.22
CA GLU A 220 -5.13 -30.43 -2.79
C GLU A 220 -6.56 -30.44 -3.36
N LYS A 221 -7.24 -29.28 -3.36
CA LYS A 221 -8.61 -29.14 -3.89
C LYS A 221 -8.67 -29.14 -5.43
N TYR A 222 -7.66 -28.58 -6.10
CA TYR A 222 -7.60 -28.42 -7.55
C TYR A 222 -6.27 -28.94 -8.13
N PRO A 223 -6.10 -30.27 -8.26
CA PRO A 223 -4.82 -30.86 -8.68
C PRO A 223 -4.43 -30.61 -10.14
N LEU A 224 -5.35 -30.08 -10.95
CA LEU A 224 -5.16 -29.78 -12.37
C LEU A 224 -4.77 -28.31 -12.64
N VAL A 225 -4.56 -27.51 -11.58
CA VAL A 225 -4.32 -26.05 -11.62
C VAL A 225 -2.92 -25.71 -11.14
#